data_AF-A0A518S821-F1
#
_entry.id   AF-A0A518S821-F1
#
_cell.length_a   1.000
_cell.length_b   1.000
_cell.length_c   1.000
_cell.angle_alpha   90.00
_cell.angle_beta   90.00
_cell.angle_gamma   90.00
#
_symmetry.space_group_name_H-M   'P 1'
#
loop_
_entity.id
_entity.type
_entity.pdbx_description
1 polymer ?
#
loop_
_entity_poly.entity_id
_entity_poly.type
_entity_poly.pdbx_seq_one_letter_code
_entity_poly.pdbx_strand_id
1 'polypeptide(L)' 'MLLVWSDRFAYGGGTVEPGETYHGRYAISETFLGESIRVPLTVVNGERVTPDWRRIVDATVETADAVRASDPPVTPDA' A
#
# COMPACT_ATOMS: atom_id res chain seq x y z
N MET A 1 17.62 -20.33 5.76
CA MET A 1 18.19 -18.99 6.03
C MET A 1 17.33 -17.99 5.27
N LEU A 2 16.40 -17.31 5.95
CA LEU A 2 15.57 -16.28 5.33
C LEU A 2 16.39 -14.97 5.33
N LEU A 3 16.57 -14.36 4.16
CA LEU A 3 17.11 -13.01 4.06
C LEU A 3 16.05 -12.04 4.61
N VAL A 4 16.36 -11.39 5.73
CA VAL A 4 15.51 -10.32 6.28
C VAL A 4 15.85 -9.04 5.52
N TRP A 5 14.93 -8.57 4.69
CA TRP A 5 15.09 -7.33 3.93
C TRP A 5 14.60 -6.17 4.81
N SER A 6 15.49 -5.66 5.65
CA SER A 6 15.22 -4.49 6.48
C SER A 6 15.63 -3.23 5.75
N ASP A 7 14.94 -2.93 4.66
CA ASP A 7 15.26 -1.76 3.84
C ASP A 7 14.49 -0.55 4.35
N ARG A 8 15.25 0.38 4.94
CA ARG A 8 14.83 1.74 5.23
C ARG A 8 14.07 2.32 4.03
N PHE A 9 12.89 2.91 4.27
CA PHE A 9 12.12 3.52 3.21
C PHE A 9 12.68 4.92 2.89
N ALA A 10 13.21 5.12 1.68
CA ALA A 10 13.74 6.40 1.21
C ALA A 10 12.80 7.08 0.20
N TYR A 11 12.56 8.37 0.37
CA TYR A 11 11.80 9.21 -0.56
C TYR A 11 12.48 10.58 -0.69
N GLY A 12 12.03 11.40 -1.65
CA GLY A 12 12.64 12.71 -1.92
C GLY A 12 12.67 13.69 -0.73
N GLY A 13 11.96 13.38 0.36
CA GLY A 13 11.90 14.20 1.58
C GLY A 13 12.57 13.57 2.80
N GLY A 14 13.26 12.44 2.65
CA GLY A 14 13.99 11.81 3.75
C GLY A 14 13.91 10.29 3.75
N THR A 15 14.15 9.71 4.93
CA THR A 15 14.11 8.27 5.15
C THR A 15 13.33 7.95 6.42
N VAL A 16 12.64 6.80 6.43
CA VAL A 16 11.83 6.32 7.56
C VAL A 16 12.30 4.92 7.91
N GLU A 17 12.71 4.71 9.16
CA GLU A 17 13.18 3.39 9.61
C GLU A 17 12.02 2.40 9.75
N PRO A 18 12.28 1.08 9.64
CA PRO A 18 11.27 0.07 9.95
C PRO A 18 10.70 0.26 11.36
N GLY A 19 9.38 0.28 11.46
CA GLY A 19 8.62 0.55 12.69
C GLY A 19 8.25 2.01 12.91
N GLU A 20 8.81 2.93 12.13
CA GLU A 20 8.55 4.35 12.31
C GLU A 20 7.40 4.87 11.46
N THR A 21 6.78 5.93 11.97
CA THR A 21 5.83 6.75 11.23
C THR A 21 6.33 8.17 11.15
N TYR A 22 6.36 8.72 9.94
CA TYR A 22 6.65 10.11 9.68
C TYR A 22 5.39 10.87 9.29
N HIS A 23 5.22 12.06 9.85
CA HIS A 23 4.19 13.01 9.46
C HIS A 23 4.85 14.32 9.03
N GLY A 24 4.48 14.82 7.85
CA GLY A 24 5.03 16.09 7.40
C GLY A 24 4.30 16.66 6.20
N ARG A 25 4.91 17.66 5.59
CA ARG A 25 4.43 18.26 4.35
C ARG A 25 5.48 18.09 3.27
N TYR A 26 5.09 17.46 2.17
CA TYR A 26 5.95 17.28 1.02
C TYR A 26 5.78 18.44 0.05
N ALA A 27 6.90 19.03 -0.39
CA ALA A 27 6.90 20.09 -1.38
C ALA A 27 6.87 19.48 -2.77
N ILE A 28 5.89 19.88 -3.58
CA ILE A 28 5.82 19.50 -4.99
C ILE A 28 6.25 20.72 -5.80
N SER A 29 7.42 20.61 -6.45
CA SER A 29 8.07 21.73 -7.14
C SER A 29 7.40 22.08 -8.46
N GLU A 30 6.87 21.09 -9.17
CA GLU A 30 6.21 21.28 -10.46
C GLU A 30 4.71 21.11 -10.27
N THR A 31 4.03 22.23 -10.08
CA THR A 31 2.57 22.27 -10.19
C THR A 31 2.19 22.97 -11.48
N PHE A 32 1.04 22.59 -12.04
CA PHE A 32 0.46 23.27 -13.19
C PHE A 32 0.24 24.79 -12.96
N LEU A 33 0.25 25.23 -11.69
CA LEU A 33 0.07 26.62 -11.26
C LEU A 33 1.39 27.39 -11.10
N GLY A 34 2.54 26.79 -11.43
CA GLY A 34 3.85 27.45 -11.44
C GLY A 34 4.49 27.68 -10.06
N GLU A 35 3.71 27.69 -8.99
CA GLU A 35 4.18 27.80 -7.60
C GLU A 35 4.21 26.45 -6.87
N SER A 36 5.21 26.24 -6.01
CA SER A 36 5.32 24.99 -5.27
C SER A 36 4.25 24.88 -4.19
N ILE A 37 3.52 23.76 -4.16
CA ILE A 37 2.52 23.50 -3.11
C ILE A 37 3.07 22.53 -2.06
N ARG A 38 2.56 22.65 -0.84
CA ARG A 38 2.89 21.75 0.28
C ARG A 38 1.70 20.86 0.62
N VAL A 39 1.83 19.57 0.34
CA VAL A 39 0.79 18.57 0.57
C VAL A 39 1.10 17.82 1.86
N PRO A 40 0.12 17.64 2.78
CA PRO A 40 0.32 16.78 3.94
C PRO A 40 0.58 15.33 3.49
N LEU A 41 1.61 14.72 4.08
CA LEU A 41 2.02 13.34 3.83
C LEU A 41 2.25 12.62 5.15
N THR A 42 1.78 11.38 5.23
CA THR A 42 2.13 10.43 6.28
C THR A 42 2.82 9.24 5.64
N VAL A 43 3.96 8.84 6.17
CA VAL A 43 4.70 7.64 5.75
C VAL A 43 4.72 6.68 6.94
N VAL A 44 4.21 5.47 6.75
CA VAL A 44 4.26 4.40 7.75
C VAL A 44 5.19 3.32 7.21
N ASN A 45 6.31 3.09 7.87
CA ASN A 45 7.19 1.96 7.57
C ASN A 45 6.99 0.93 8.68
N GLY A 46 6.31 -0.19 8.38
CA GLY A 46 6.02 -1.20 9.40
C GLY A 46 7.30 -1.90 9.91
N GLU A 47 7.29 -2.36 11.16
CA GLU A 47 8.39 -3.18 11.73
C GLU A 47 8.59 -4.51 10.98
N ARG A 48 7.55 -4.95 10.27
CA ARG A 48 7.52 -6.26 9.64
C ARG A 48 8.11 -6.21 8.24
N VAL A 49 9.37 -6.59 8.18
CA VAL A 49 10.22 -6.75 6.99
C VAL A 49 9.92 -8.00 6.15
N THR A 50 8.83 -8.71 6.45
CA THR A 50 8.32 -9.78 5.59
C THR A 50 7.20 -9.22 4.70
N PRO A 51 7.27 -9.38 3.37
CA PRO A 51 6.21 -8.91 2.49
C PRO A 51 4.88 -9.62 2.80
N ASP A 52 3.86 -8.88 3.24
CA ASP A 52 2.52 -9.45 3.50
C ASP A 52 1.65 -9.49 2.24
N TRP A 53 2.23 -9.24 1.06
CA TRP A 53 1.50 -9.28 -0.23
C TRP A 53 0.81 -10.63 -0.45
N ARG A 54 1.39 -11.72 0.07
CA ARG A 54 0.79 -13.05 -0.02
C ARG A 54 -0.53 -13.13 0.75
N ARG A 55 -0.62 -12.51 1.93
CA ARG A 55 -1.85 -12.44 2.73
C ARG A 55 -2.91 -11.54 2.07
N ILE A 56 -2.49 -10.44 1.45
CA ILE A 56 -3.40 -9.56 0.68
C ILE A 56 -3.98 -10.33 -0.52
N VAL A 57 -3.15 -11.10 -1.22
CA VAL A 57 -3.60 -11.96 -2.34
C VAL A 57 -4.53 -13.05 -1.83
N ASP A 58 -4.14 -13.78 -0.78
CA ASP A 58 -4.96 -14.86 -0.19
C ASP A 58 -6.33 -14.33 0.27
N ALA A 59 -6.37 -13.16 0.93
CA ALA A 59 -7.62 -12.51 1.34
C ALA A 59 -8.48 -12.05 0.16
N THR A 60 -7.85 -11.61 -0.94
CA THR A 60 -8.57 -11.24 -2.16
C THR A 60 -9.19 -12.46 -2.84
N VAL A 61 -8.48 -13.59 -2.86
CA VAL A 61 -8.96 -14.85 -3.41
C VAL A 61 -10.10 -15.41 -2.57
N GLU A 62 -9.98 -15.46 -1.24
CA GLU A 62 -11.07 -15.88 -0.34
C GLU A 62 -12.33 -15.03 -0.54
N THR A 63 -12.15 -13.72 -0.70
CA THR A 63 -13.28 -12.81 -0.96
C THR A 63 -13.93 -13.10 -2.32
N ALA A 64 -13.14 -13.33 -3.36
CA ALA A 64 -13.65 -13.65 -4.70
C ALA A 64 -14.39 -14.99 -4.72
N ASP A 65 -13.87 -16.01 -4.03
CA ASP A 65 -14.51 -17.31 -3.91
C ASP A 65 -15.83 -17.22 -3.12
N ALA A 66 -15.87 -16.42 -2.05
CA ALA A 66 -17.09 -16.17 -1.29
C ALA A 66 -18.16 -15.43 -2.12
N VAL A 67 -17.76 -14.47 -2.95
CA VAL A 67 -18.67 -13.78 -3.88
C VAL A 67 -19.21 -14.74 -4.92
N ARG A 68 -18.35 -15.58 -5.53
CA ARG A 68 -18.76 -16.59 -6.50
C ARG A 68 -19.70 -17.64 -5.90
N ALA A 69 -19.50 -18.01 -4.65
CA ALA A 69 -20.38 -18.92 -3.91
C ALA A 69 -21.73 -18.29 -3.55
N SER A 70 -21.81 -16.96 -3.52
CA SER A 70 -23.03 -16.21 -3.20
C SER A 70 -23.82 -15.79 -4.45
N ASP A 71 -23.26 -15.95 -5.65
CA ASP A 71 -23.93 -15.65 -6.91
C ASP A 71 -24.93 -16.77 -7.23
N PRO A 72 -26.25 -16.49 -7.32
CA PRO A 72 -27.22 -17.52 -7.67
C PRO A 72 -26.93 -18.06 -9.06
N PRO A 73 -27.23 -19.35 -9.33
CA PRO A 73 -27.02 -19.91 -10.65
C PRO A 73 -27.76 -19.07 -11.69
N VAL A 74 -27.02 -18.57 -12.68
CA VAL A 74 -27.63 -17.94 -13.85
C VAL A 74 -28.41 -19.03 -14.57
N THR A 75 -29.73 -19.04 -14.38
CA THR A 75 -30.61 -19.84 -15.22
C THR A 75 -30.54 -19.22 -16.61
N PRO A 76 -30.04 -19.92 -17.64
CA PRO A 76 -30.10 -19.39 -18.99
C PRO A 76 -31.57 -19.19 -19.35
N ASP A 77 -31.92 -18.02 -19.91
CA ASP A 77 -33.25 -17.77 -20.47
C ASP A 77 -33.58 -18.87 -21.48
N ALA A 78 -34.73 -19.52 -21.29
CA ALA A 78 -35.20 -20.67 -22.06
C ALA A 78 -35.74 -20.27 -23.44
#